data_AF-A0A5B8FG41-F1
#
_entry.id   AF-A0A5B8FG41-F1
#
_cell.length_a   1.000
_cell.length_b   1.000
_cell.length_c   1.000
_cell.angle_alpha   90.00
_cell.angle_beta   90.00
_cell.angle_gamma   90.00
#
_symmetry.space_group_name_H-M   'P 1'
#
loop_
_entity.id
_entity.type
_entity.pdbx_description
1 polymer ?
#
loop_
_entity_poly.entity_id
_entity_poly.type
_entity_poly.pdbx_seq_one_letter_code
_entity_poly.pdbx_strand_id
1 'polypeptide(L)'
;MTPQMIADIQSSWLAALAAPGDITAVFYDRLFATAPQVRPLSRNNLALQRLKLADTLATVVEELDNFERLRGTVADLGRRHVRYGARPEHYAAVGEALIWALERHLGPDFTDDARNAWTEAIRLLVGIMIDATRAAPAR
;
A
#
# COMPACT_ATOMS: atom_id res chain seq x y z
N MET A 1 9.13 -6.79 -11.49
CA MET A 1 7.89 -7.60 -11.40
C MET A 1 7.68 -8.29 -12.73
N THR A 2 7.19 -9.53 -12.73
CA THR A 2 6.83 -10.23 -13.98
C THR A 2 5.40 -9.88 -14.40
N PRO A 3 5.02 -10.10 -15.67
CA PRO A 3 3.63 -9.93 -16.11
C PRO A 3 2.62 -10.74 -15.29
N GLN A 4 3.00 -11.96 -14.87
CA GLN A 4 2.15 -12.80 -14.03
C GLN A 4 1.88 -12.16 -12.67
N MET A 5 2.92 -11.67 -11.98
CA MET A 5 2.75 -11.00 -10.68
C MET A 5 1.85 -9.76 -10.80
N ILE A 6 1.96 -9.02 -11.90
CA ILE A 6 1.09 -7.86 -12.17
C ILE A 6 -0.36 -8.32 -12.31
N ALA A 7 -0.61 -9.37 -13.08
CA ALA A 7 -1.95 -9.93 -13.26
C ALA A 7 -2.53 -10.46 -11.94
N ASP A 8 -1.73 -11.11 -11.09
CA ASP A 8 -2.16 -11.61 -9.79
C ASP A 8 -2.56 -10.46 -8.85
N ILE A 9 -1.79 -9.36 -8.86
CA ILE A 9 -2.12 -8.15 -8.08
C ILE A 9 -3.40 -7.49 -8.59
N GLN A 10 -3.51 -7.28 -9.91
CA GLN A 10 -4.67 -6.60 -10.51
C GLN A 10 -5.96 -7.40 -10.33
N SER A 11 -5.91 -8.71 -10.54
CA SER A 11 -7.08 -9.59 -10.36
C SER A 11 -7.53 -9.67 -8.90
N SER A 12 -6.60 -9.85 -7.95
CA SER A 12 -6.93 -9.87 -6.52
C SER A 12 -7.40 -8.52 -6.00
N TRP A 13 -6.87 -7.40 -6.51
CA TRP A 13 -7.37 -6.06 -6.20
C TRP A 13 -8.81 -5.87 -6.68
N LEU A 14 -9.11 -6.26 -7.92
CA LEU A 14 -10.45 -6.18 -8.48
C LEU A 14 -11.44 -7.05 -7.69
N ALA A 15 -11.04 -8.26 -7.31
CA ALA A 15 -11.83 -9.14 -6.45
C ALA A 15 -12.10 -8.49 -5.08
N ALA A 16 -11.10 -7.82 -4.50
CA ALA A 16 -11.24 -7.15 -3.21
C ALA A 16 -12.23 -5.97 -3.29
N LEU A 17 -12.26 -5.23 -4.40
CA LEU A 17 -13.24 -4.17 -4.62
C LEU A 17 -14.67 -4.69 -4.84
N ALA A 18 -14.81 -5.90 -5.41
CA ALA A 18 -16.10 -6.54 -5.65
C ALA A 18 -16.66 -7.28 -4.42
N ALA A 19 -15.81 -7.64 -3.47
CA ALA A 19 -16.20 -8.36 -2.27
C ALA A 19 -17.01 -7.47 -1.29
N PRO A 20 -17.97 -8.03 -0.55
CA PRO A 20 -18.71 -7.27 0.46
C PRO A 20 -17.80 -6.77 1.59
N GLY A 21 -17.92 -5.49 1.93
CA GLY A 21 -17.20 -4.85 3.04
C GLY A 21 -16.25 -3.75 2.57
N ASP A 22 -15.46 -3.22 3.50
CA ASP A 22 -14.49 -2.17 3.23
C ASP A 22 -13.09 -2.66 3.62
N ILE A 23 -12.30 -3.08 2.62
CA ILE A 23 -10.92 -3.52 2.84
C ILE A 23 -10.06 -2.45 3.52
N THR A 24 -10.32 -1.16 3.26
CA THR A 24 -9.56 -0.08 3.89
C THR A 24 -9.90 0.05 5.38
N ALA A 25 -11.13 -0.25 5.78
CA ALA A 25 -11.49 -0.35 7.19
C ALA A 25 -10.72 -1.48 7.87
N VAL A 26 -10.73 -2.68 7.27
CA VAL A 26 -9.99 -3.86 7.75
C VAL A 26 -8.49 -3.55 7.90
N PHE A 27 -7.91 -2.85 6.91
CA PHE A 27 -6.54 -2.38 6.93
C PHE A 27 -6.24 -1.44 8.11
N TYR A 28 -7.02 -0.37 8.30
CA TYR A 28 -6.75 0.60 9.37
C TYR A 28 -6.95 0.01 10.76
N ASP A 29 -7.95 -0.87 10.92
CA ASP A 29 -8.19 -1.58 12.18
C ASP A 29 -6.98 -2.45 12.52
N ARG A 30 -6.44 -3.20 11.54
CA ARG A 30 -5.23 -4.00 11.72
C ARG A 30 -4.00 -3.13 12.01
N LEU A 31 -3.78 -2.10 11.20
CA LEU A 31 -2.61 -1.22 11.30
C LEU A 31 -2.54 -0.54 12.67
N PHE A 32 -3.67 -0.03 13.18
CA PHE A 32 -3.67 0.63 14.48
C PHE A 32 -3.61 -0.34 15.66
N ALA A 33 -4.03 -1.60 15.47
CA ALA A 33 -3.86 -2.63 16.47
C ALA A 33 -2.40 -3.10 16.59
N THR A 34 -1.67 -3.23 15.48
CA THR A 34 -0.29 -3.74 15.46
C THR A 34 0.78 -2.67 15.53
N ALA A 35 0.46 -1.45 15.08
CA ALA A 35 1.36 -0.30 15.07
C ALA A 35 0.66 0.97 15.57
N PRO A 36 0.22 1.03 16.84
CA PRO A 36 -0.50 2.19 17.38
C PRO A 36 0.29 3.51 17.24
N GLN A 37 1.61 3.46 17.17
CA GLN A 37 2.49 4.61 16.94
C GLN A 37 2.28 5.33 15.61
N VAL A 38 1.67 4.68 14.60
CA VAL A 38 1.39 5.34 13.32
C VAL A 38 0.05 6.09 13.32
N ARG A 39 -0.83 5.81 14.29
CA ARG A 39 -2.16 6.43 14.37
C ARG A 39 -2.12 7.97 14.44
N PRO A 40 -1.19 8.62 15.17
CA PRO A 40 -1.09 10.08 15.15
C PRO A 40 -0.66 10.67 13.80
N LEU A 41 0.00 9.88 12.93
CA LEU A 41 0.36 10.29 11.57
C LEU A 41 -0.88 10.31 10.66
N SER A 42 -1.90 9.53 11.01
CA SER A 42 -3.18 9.54 10.35
C SER A 42 -4.00 10.74 10.81
N ARG A 43 -4.09 11.79 9.97
CA ARG A 43 -4.93 12.98 10.17
C ARG A 43 -6.32 12.64 10.74
N ASN A 44 -6.91 13.54 11.54
CA ASN A 44 -8.14 13.39 12.35
C ASN A 44 -9.44 12.96 11.62
N ASN A 45 -9.42 12.62 10.33
CA ASN A 45 -10.57 12.10 9.60
C ASN A 45 -10.23 10.75 8.94
N LEU A 46 -10.64 9.66 9.61
CA LEU A 46 -10.39 8.29 9.17
C LEU A 46 -11.18 7.92 7.90
N ALA A 47 -12.38 8.47 7.71
CA ALA A 47 -13.16 8.24 6.50
C ALA A 47 -12.44 8.82 5.26
N LEU A 48 -11.90 10.03 5.36
CA LEU A 48 -11.09 10.62 4.29
C LEU A 48 -9.76 9.89 4.07
N GLN A 49 -9.16 9.34 5.14
CA GLN A 49 -7.95 8.50 5.03
C GLN A 49 -8.23 7.21 4.25
N ARG A 50 -9.33 6.54 4.55
CA ARG A 50 -9.81 5.33 3.85
C ARG A 50 -9.97 5.57 2.34
N LEU A 51 -10.67 6.63 1.96
CA LEU A 51 -10.82 7.01 0.55
C LEU A 51 -9.48 7.27 -0.13
N LYS A 52 -8.59 8.05 0.52
CA LYS A 52 -7.25 8.34 -0.04
C LYS A 52 -6.40 7.09 -0.21
N LEU A 53 -6.51 6.13 0.71
CA LEU A 53 -5.80 4.86 0.60
C LEU A 53 -6.32 4.07 -0.60
N ALA A 54 -7.64 3.94 -0.75
CA ALA A 54 -8.25 3.25 -1.88
C ALA A 54 -7.81 3.87 -3.22
N ASP A 55 -7.89 5.21 -3.34
CA ASP A 55 -7.46 5.94 -4.55
C ASP A 55 -5.97 5.71 -4.85
N THR A 56 -5.12 5.78 -3.82
CA THR A 56 -3.67 5.59 -3.98
C THR A 56 -3.35 4.16 -4.42
N LEU A 57 -4.00 3.15 -3.83
CA LEU A 57 -3.82 1.75 -4.22
C LEU A 57 -4.33 1.50 -5.65
N ALA A 58 -5.48 2.06 -6.02
CA ALA A 58 -6.00 1.97 -7.37
C ALA A 58 -5.00 2.54 -8.39
N THR A 59 -4.48 3.75 -8.16
CA THR A 59 -3.44 4.34 -9.04
C THR A 59 -2.19 3.48 -9.12
N VAL A 60 -1.69 2.98 -7.98
CA VAL A 60 -0.49 2.14 -7.95
C VAL A 60 -0.71 0.84 -8.72
N VAL A 61 -1.86 0.19 -8.55
CA VAL A 61 -2.21 -1.08 -9.23
C VAL A 61 -2.40 -0.88 -10.73
N GLU A 62 -3.01 0.23 -11.14
CA GLU A 62 -3.17 0.62 -12.54
C GLU A 62 -1.83 0.86 -13.23
N GLU A 63 -0.85 1.45 -12.54
CA GLU A 63 0.45 1.79 -13.12
C GLU A 63 1.50 0.66 -13.05
N LEU A 64 1.16 -0.54 -12.55
CA LEU A 64 2.11 -1.65 -12.41
C LEU A 64 2.73 -2.12 -13.73
N ASP A 65 2.03 -1.90 -14.85
CA ASP A 65 2.49 -2.22 -16.20
C ASP A 65 3.43 -1.14 -16.80
N ASN A 66 3.44 0.07 -16.23
CA ASN A 66 4.28 1.19 -16.65
C ASN A 66 5.22 1.61 -15.52
N PHE A 67 6.34 0.90 -15.43
CA PHE A 67 7.29 1.05 -14.33
C PHE A 67 7.88 2.46 -14.17
N GLU A 68 8.12 3.18 -15.26
CA GLU A 68 8.65 4.56 -15.19
C GLU A 68 7.63 5.52 -14.58
N ARG A 69 6.37 5.41 -14.99
CA ARG A 69 5.27 6.20 -14.43
C ARG A 69 5.06 5.87 -12.95
N LEU A 70 4.97 4.58 -12.64
CA LEU A 70 4.84 4.07 -11.27
C LEU A 70 5.96 4.59 -10.36
N ARG A 71 7.22 4.54 -10.82
CA ARG A 71 8.37 5.03 -10.05
C ARG A 71 8.20 6.50 -9.70
N GLY A 72 7.76 7.34 -10.65
CA GLY A 72 7.48 8.75 -10.42
C GLY A 72 6.39 8.97 -9.37
N THR A 73 5.24 8.32 -9.55
CA THR A 73 4.08 8.37 -8.64
C THR A 73 4.47 7.97 -7.21
N VAL A 74 5.20 6.87 -7.06
CA VAL A 74 5.61 6.30 -5.77
C VAL A 74 6.70 7.15 -5.10
N ALA A 75 7.62 7.72 -5.88
CA ALA A 75 8.61 8.66 -5.34
C ALA A 75 7.95 9.92 -4.77
N ASP A 76 6.94 10.47 -5.46
CA ASP A 76 6.14 11.58 -4.95
C ASP A 76 5.35 11.21 -3.70
N LEU A 77 4.81 10.00 -3.66
CA LEU A 77 4.15 9.45 -2.48
C LEU A 77 5.11 9.40 -1.28
N GLY A 78 6.34 8.91 -1.47
CA GLY A 78 7.38 8.87 -0.44
C GLY A 78 7.73 10.26 0.11
N ARG A 79 7.93 11.25 -0.77
CA ARG A 79 8.16 12.64 -0.38
C ARG A 79 7.03 13.22 0.47
N ARG A 80 5.77 12.88 0.17
CA ARG A 80 4.61 13.30 0.97
C ARG A 80 4.59 12.60 2.33
N HIS A 81 4.90 11.30 2.39
CA HIS A 81 4.88 10.53 3.63
C HIS A 81 5.90 11.04 4.66
N VAL A 82 7.09 11.47 4.23
CA VAL A 82 8.05 12.12 5.15
C VAL A 82 7.50 13.42 5.72
N ARG A 83 6.79 14.23 4.93
CA ARG A 83 6.12 15.45 5.44
C ARG A 83 5.00 15.13 6.43
N TYR A 84 4.46 13.91 6.41
CA TYR A 84 3.48 13.44 7.39
C TYR A 84 4.13 12.88 8.66
N GLY A 85 5.46 12.76 8.69
CA GLY A 85 6.21 12.21 9.81
C GLY A 85 6.48 10.69 9.73
N ALA A 86 6.22 10.07 8.57
CA ALA A 86 6.55 8.67 8.35
C ALA A 86 8.08 8.46 8.34
N ARG A 87 8.52 7.37 8.98
CA ARG A 87 9.90 6.92 9.06
C ARG A 87 10.07 5.56 8.40
N PRO A 88 11.30 5.16 8.00
CA PRO A 88 11.57 3.84 7.43
C PRO A 88 10.97 2.69 8.25
N GLU A 89 11.04 2.76 9.59
CA GLU A 89 10.50 1.73 10.49
C GLU A 89 8.97 1.55 10.41
N HIS A 90 8.22 2.53 9.90
CA HIS A 90 6.75 2.46 9.82
C HIS A 90 6.27 1.63 8.63
N TYR A 91 7.05 1.53 7.55
CA TYR A 91 6.60 0.92 6.30
C TYR A 91 6.37 -0.59 6.40
N ALA A 92 7.15 -1.28 7.23
CA ALA A 92 6.97 -2.72 7.46
C ALA A 92 5.56 -3.02 8.01
N ALA A 93 5.14 -2.28 9.04
CA ALA A 93 3.81 -2.44 9.62
C ALA A 93 2.67 -2.11 8.64
N VAL A 94 2.87 -1.12 7.77
CA VAL A 94 1.90 -0.77 6.72
C VAL A 94 1.77 -1.90 5.69
N GLY A 95 2.90 -2.44 5.23
CA GLY A 95 2.90 -3.56 4.28
C GLY A 95 2.24 -4.81 4.85
N GLU A 96 2.59 -5.18 6.08
CA GLU A 96 2.00 -6.33 6.78
C GLU A 96 0.49 -6.16 7.00
N ALA A 97 0.04 -4.97 7.38
CA ALA A 97 -1.38 -4.68 7.54
C ALA A 97 -2.15 -4.80 6.23
N LEU A 98 -1.56 -4.39 5.10
CA LEU A 98 -2.19 -4.48 3.77
C LEU A 98 -2.34 -5.94 3.31
N ILE A 99 -1.27 -6.74 3.43
CA ILE A 99 -1.34 -8.18 3.11
C ILE A 99 -2.37 -8.89 3.98
N TRP A 100 -2.36 -8.60 5.29
CA TRP A 100 -3.33 -9.19 6.22
C TRP A 100 -4.76 -8.78 5.87
N ALA A 101 -4.99 -7.53 5.47
CA ALA A 101 -6.31 -7.05 5.09
C ALA A 101 -6.81 -7.75 3.81
N LEU A 102 -5.96 -7.89 2.79
CA LEU A 102 -6.28 -8.64 1.57
C LEU A 102 -6.66 -10.09 1.89
N GLU A 103 -5.81 -10.78 2.66
CA GLU A 103 -6.06 -12.15 3.11
C GLU A 103 -7.38 -12.27 3.88
N ARG A 104 -7.64 -11.37 4.84
CA ARG A 104 -8.85 -11.43 5.65
C ARG A 104 -10.11 -11.15 4.85
N HIS A 105 -10.01 -10.28 3.84
CA HIS A 105 -11.14 -9.79 3.06
C HIS A 105 -11.53 -10.77 1.94
N LEU A 106 -10.53 -11.35 1.27
CA LEU A 106 -10.72 -12.29 0.16
C LEU A 106 -10.77 -13.76 0.62
N GLY A 107 -10.20 -14.08 1.78
CA GLY A 107 -10.20 -15.44 2.31
C GLY A 107 -9.52 -16.42 1.33
N PRO A 108 -10.16 -17.55 0.98
CA PRO A 108 -9.60 -18.54 0.04
C PRO A 108 -9.26 -17.99 -1.35
N ASP A 109 -9.89 -16.88 -1.77
CA ASP A 109 -9.63 -16.27 -3.07
C ASP A 109 -8.31 -15.48 -3.11
N PHE A 110 -7.68 -15.24 -1.96
CA PHE A 110 -6.32 -14.70 -1.88
C PHE A 110 -5.28 -15.81 -1.94
N THR A 111 -4.92 -16.19 -3.17
CA THR A 111 -3.96 -17.27 -3.44
C THR A 111 -2.55 -16.93 -2.95
N ASP A 112 -1.73 -17.97 -2.78
CA ASP A 112 -0.31 -17.79 -2.43
C ASP A 112 0.46 -16.99 -3.49
N ASP A 113 0.11 -17.15 -4.77
CA ASP A 113 0.69 -16.37 -5.86
C ASP A 113 0.35 -14.88 -5.72
N ALA A 114 -0.91 -14.54 -5.44
CA ALA A 114 -1.33 -13.17 -5.18
C ALA A 114 -0.60 -12.60 -3.94
N ARG A 115 -0.52 -13.37 -2.84
CA ARG A 115 0.23 -12.96 -1.65
C ARG A 115 1.70 -12.65 -1.94
N ASN A 116 2.36 -13.54 -2.68
CA ASN A 116 3.77 -13.38 -3.04
C ASN A 116 3.96 -12.17 -3.95
N ALA A 117 3.10 -11.99 -4.94
CA ALA A 117 3.12 -10.85 -5.85
C ALA A 117 2.95 -9.52 -5.10
N TRP A 118 1.95 -9.41 -4.23
CA TRP A 118 1.74 -8.23 -3.39
C TRP A 118 2.92 -7.97 -2.45
N THR A 119 3.48 -9.00 -1.83
CA THR A 119 4.62 -8.86 -0.90
C THR A 119 5.84 -8.27 -1.61
N GLU A 120 6.18 -8.80 -2.80
CA GLU A 120 7.29 -8.28 -3.60
C GLU A 120 7.02 -6.86 -4.12
N ALA A 121 5.78 -6.58 -4.56
CA ALA A 121 5.40 -5.24 -5.01
C ALA A 121 5.53 -4.24 -3.86
N ILE A 122 4.97 -4.51 -2.68
CA ILE A 122 5.06 -3.64 -1.51
C ILE A 122 6.53 -3.38 -1.14
N ARG A 123 7.36 -4.43 -1.10
CA ARG A 123 8.80 -4.29 -0.79
C ARG A 123 9.49 -3.34 -1.77
N LEU A 124 9.23 -3.51 -3.07
CA LEU A 124 9.81 -2.67 -4.12
C LEU A 124 9.31 -1.21 -4.01
N LEU A 125 8.01 -1.00 -3.82
CA LEU A 125 7.42 0.34 -3.73
C LEU A 125 7.92 1.08 -2.50
N VAL A 126 8.01 0.41 -1.34
CA VAL A 126 8.60 0.96 -0.12
C VAL A 126 10.05 1.37 -0.34
N GLY A 127 10.85 0.57 -1.06
CA GLY A 127 12.21 0.92 -1.44
C GLY A 127 12.27 2.24 -2.22
N ILE A 128 11.44 2.38 -3.26
CA ILE A 128 11.34 3.61 -4.05
C ILE A 128 10.93 4.81 -3.18
N MET A 129 9.96 4.63 -2.29
CA MET A 129 9.51 5.68 -1.38
C MET A 129 10.63 6.16 -0.46
N ILE A 130 11.41 5.23 0.11
CA ILE A 130 12.53 5.56 0.99
C ILE A 130 13.63 6.27 0.20
N ASP A 131 14.02 5.76 -0.95
CA ASP A 131 15.11 6.34 -1.75
C ASP A 131 14.77 7.75 -2.26
N ALA A 132 13.51 7.98 -2.63
CA ALA A 132 13.02 9.29 -3.05
C ALA A 132 13.12 10.37 -1.94
N THR A 133 13.24 9.96 -0.68
CA THR A 133 13.39 10.88 0.47
C THR A 133 14.85 11.20 0.75
N ARG A 134 15.77 10.30 0.41
CA ARG A 134 17.23 10.49 0.54
C ARG A 134 17.80 11.39 -0.55
N ALA A 135 17.18 11.37 -1.73
CA ALA A 135 17.57 12.19 -2.88
C ALA A 135 17.02 13.63 -2.85
N ALA A 136 16.20 13.99 -1.84
CA ALA A 136 15.72 15.35 -1.70
C ALA A 136 16.85 16.23 -1.10
N PRO A 137 17.28 17.32 -1.76
CA PRO A 137 18.25 18.23 -1.17
C PRO A 137 17.69 18.79 0.14
N ALA A 138 18.55 18.83 1.16
CA ALA A 138 18.30 19.59 2.38
C ALA A 138 17.89 21.01 1.98
N ARG A 139 16.70 21.43 2.42
CA ARG A 139 16.28 22.83 2.34
C ARG A 139 16.93 23.63 3.46
#